data_AF-A0A3A4PG53-F1
#
_entry.id   AF-A0A3A4PG53-F1
#
_cell.length_a   1.000
_cell.length_b   1.000
_cell.length_c   1.000
_cell.angle_alpha   90.00
_cell.angle_beta   90.00
_cell.angle_gamma   90.00
#
_symmetry.space_group_name_H-M   'P 1'
#
loop_
_entity.id
_entity.type
_entity.pdbx_description
1 polymer ?
#
loop_
_entity_poly.entity_id
_entity_poly.type
_entity_poly.pdbx_seq_one_letter_code
_entity_poly.pdbx_strand_id
1 'polypeptide(L)'
;MNLPEYRFILFLLICIVGLSCASKPDSGEDAQVTTMGNFEVTAQLEEIKGDLIDDPLYDYAFVFKYKVLETHRGNLDTETIYVGHYNPLKPRETVADVRSGKIGGNLKKFRVGDVHRMAMDVPIDEQFMGGIVNRYFEENVSPIYWAVWTNRVIR
;
A
#
# COMPACT_ATOMS: atom_id res chain seq x y z
N MET A 1 -63.97 -15.44 -3.97
CA MET A 1 -63.12 -14.23 -3.84
C MET A 1 -61.70 -14.74 -3.61
N ASN A 2 -60.95 -14.95 -4.70
CA ASN A 2 -59.66 -15.64 -4.71
C ASN A 2 -58.52 -14.63 -4.60
N LEU A 3 -57.75 -14.67 -3.51
CA LEU A 3 -56.45 -13.99 -3.42
C LEU A 3 -55.43 -14.84 -2.63
N PRO A 4 -54.80 -15.86 -3.25
CA PRO A 4 -53.58 -16.47 -2.69
C PRO A 4 -52.29 -16.11 -3.46
N GLU A 5 -52.37 -15.49 -4.64
CA GLU A 5 -51.24 -15.45 -5.59
C GLU A 5 -50.22 -14.31 -5.37
N TYR A 6 -50.55 -13.26 -4.61
CA TYR A 6 -49.65 -12.12 -4.41
C TYR A 6 -48.58 -12.32 -3.33
N ARG A 7 -48.73 -13.32 -2.45
CA ARG A 7 -47.78 -13.57 -1.35
C ARG A 7 -46.48 -14.24 -1.82
N PHE A 8 -46.54 -15.01 -2.91
CA PHE A 8 -45.36 -15.65 -3.50
C PHE A 8 -44.50 -14.67 -4.31
N ILE A 9 -45.14 -13.70 -4.98
CA ILE A 9 -44.44 -12.70 -5.79
C ILE A 9 -43.66 -11.71 -4.91
N LEU A 10 -44.17 -11.37 -3.72
CA LEU A 10 -43.51 -10.44 -2.80
C LEU A 10 -42.22 -11.02 -2.19
N PHE A 11 -42.14 -12.34 -2.01
CA PHE A 11 -40.94 -13.00 -1.50
C PHE A 11 -39.83 -13.12 -2.56
N LEU A 12 -40.19 -13.20 -3.85
CA LEU A 12 -39.21 -13.27 -4.94
C LEU A 12 -38.54 -11.91 -5.22
N LEU A 13 -39.21 -10.79 -4.91
CA LEU A 13 -38.69 -9.44 -5.17
C LEU A 13 -37.62 -8.99 -4.16
N ILE A 14 -37.60 -9.55 -2.95
CA ILE A 14 -36.66 -9.17 -1.88
C ILE A 14 -35.27 -9.79 -2.10
N CYS A 15 -35.16 -10.88 -2.87
CA CYS A 15 -33.87 -11.53 -3.15
C CYS A 15 -32.99 -10.81 -4.18
N ILE A 16 -33.49 -9.78 -4.88
CA ILE A 16 -32.74 -9.12 -5.98
C ILE A 16 -31.90 -7.92 -5.50
N VAL A 17 -32.12 -7.41 -4.27
CA VAL A 17 -31.43 -6.19 -3.79
C VAL A 17 -30.10 -6.49 -3.08
N GLY A 18 -29.69 -7.76 -2.98
CA GLY A 18 -28.49 -8.17 -2.26
C GLY A 18 -27.21 -8.30 -3.09
N LEU A 19 -27.26 -8.14 -4.42
CA LEU A 19 -26.08 -8.31 -5.27
C LEU A 19 -25.21 -7.05 -5.31
N SER A 20 -24.41 -6.94 -4.27
CA SER A 20 -22.96 -6.85 -4.38
C SER A 20 -22.38 -5.51 -4.85
N CYS A 21 -22.03 -4.69 -3.85
CA CYS A 21 -20.92 -3.74 -3.92
C CYS A 21 -19.57 -4.51 -4.05
N ALA A 22 -19.39 -5.29 -5.11
CA ALA A 22 -18.07 -5.82 -5.44
C ALA A 22 -17.26 -4.69 -6.08
N SER A 23 -16.23 -4.21 -5.38
CA SER A 23 -15.23 -3.30 -5.95
C SER A 23 -14.59 -3.97 -7.16
N LYS A 24 -14.50 -3.24 -8.28
CA LYS A 24 -13.81 -3.75 -9.47
C LYS A 24 -12.33 -4.02 -9.13
N PRO A 25 -11.74 -5.11 -9.64
CA PRO A 25 -10.31 -5.33 -9.53
C PRO A 25 -9.53 -4.12 -10.06
N ASP A 26 -8.47 -3.76 -9.37
CA ASP A 26 -7.56 -2.67 -9.68
C ASP A 26 -6.13 -3.15 -9.45
N SER A 27 -5.30 -3.14 -10.50
CA SER A 27 -3.91 -3.58 -10.43
C SER A 27 -2.99 -2.60 -9.68
N GLY A 28 -3.49 -1.41 -9.32
CA GLY A 28 -2.70 -0.33 -8.75
C GLY A 28 -1.76 0.34 -9.75
N GLU A 29 -1.95 0.12 -11.05
CA GLU A 29 -1.13 0.69 -12.12
C GLU A 29 -1.48 2.16 -12.39
N ASP A 30 -0.45 2.98 -12.54
CA ASP A 30 -0.54 4.32 -13.13
C ASP A 30 0.80 4.68 -13.81
N ALA A 31 0.85 5.86 -14.42
CA ALA A 31 2.05 6.31 -15.12
C ALA A 31 3.25 6.51 -14.18
N GLN A 32 3.02 6.83 -12.91
CA GLN A 32 4.07 7.12 -11.94
C GLN A 32 4.69 5.82 -11.41
N VAL A 33 3.88 4.85 -10.99
CA VAL A 33 4.38 3.56 -10.46
C VAL A 33 5.16 2.78 -11.52
N THR A 34 4.75 2.89 -12.79
CA THR A 34 5.38 2.20 -13.93
C THR A 34 6.64 2.88 -14.47
N THR A 35 7.00 4.06 -13.97
CA THR A 35 8.15 4.82 -14.49
C THR A 35 9.11 5.35 -13.43
N MET A 36 8.64 5.60 -12.20
CA MET A 36 9.48 6.16 -11.14
C MET A 36 10.31 5.08 -10.45
N GLY A 37 11.52 5.45 -10.01
CA GLY A 37 12.43 4.56 -9.28
C GLY A 37 12.96 3.38 -10.10
N ASN A 38 13.97 2.72 -9.54
CA ASN A 38 14.66 1.61 -10.19
C ASN A 38 13.94 0.26 -10.05
N PHE A 39 13.01 0.14 -9.09
CA PHE A 39 12.27 -1.08 -8.82
C PHE A 39 10.77 -0.86 -8.90
N GLU A 40 10.05 -1.88 -9.35
CA GLU A 40 8.58 -1.91 -9.31
C GLU A 40 8.09 -3.30 -8.91
N VAL A 41 7.23 -3.37 -7.89
CA VAL A 41 6.69 -4.63 -7.37
C VAL A 41 5.21 -4.54 -7.07
N THR A 42 4.53 -5.68 -7.15
CA THR A 42 3.31 -5.94 -6.38
C THR A 42 3.69 -6.73 -5.14
N ALA A 43 3.38 -6.23 -3.95
CA ALA A 43 3.74 -6.88 -2.68
C ALA A 43 2.63 -6.75 -1.63
N GLN A 44 2.52 -7.74 -0.76
CA GLN A 44 1.61 -7.74 0.39
C GLN A 44 2.32 -7.17 1.62
N LEU A 45 1.70 -6.20 2.28
CA LEU A 45 2.16 -5.66 3.55
C LEU A 45 1.97 -6.72 4.64
N GLU A 46 3.06 -7.31 5.13
CA GLU A 46 3.02 -8.37 6.15
C GLU A 46 3.05 -7.81 7.56
N GLU A 47 3.82 -6.75 7.79
CA GLU A 47 4.02 -6.24 9.15
C GLU A 47 4.33 -4.73 9.17
N ILE A 48 3.62 -4.04 10.06
CA ILE A 48 3.99 -2.73 10.59
C ILE A 48 4.43 -2.97 12.03
N LYS A 49 5.74 -2.98 12.27
CA LYS A 49 6.30 -3.31 13.58
C LYS A 49 6.34 -2.06 14.47
N GLY A 50 5.67 -2.13 15.61
CA GLY A 50 5.56 -1.03 16.59
C GLY A 50 4.57 0.07 16.17
N ASP A 51 4.50 1.11 16.99
CA ASP A 51 3.55 2.21 16.79
C ASP A 51 4.05 3.26 15.77
N LEU A 52 3.11 3.80 15.00
CA LEU A 52 3.34 4.97 14.16
C LEU A 52 3.17 6.23 15.01
N ILE A 53 4.27 6.95 15.22
CA ILE A 53 4.27 8.19 16.00
C ILE A 53 3.64 9.30 15.16
N ASP A 54 2.62 9.96 15.71
CA ASP A 54 1.97 11.14 15.15
C ASP A 54 2.49 12.39 15.87
N ASP A 55 3.66 12.87 15.48
CA ASP A 55 4.27 14.09 16.02
C ASP A 55 4.27 15.18 14.94
N PRO A 56 3.58 16.32 15.17
CA PRO A 56 3.51 17.40 14.19
C PRO A 56 4.85 18.12 13.94
N LEU A 57 5.85 17.92 14.80
CA LEU A 57 7.16 18.57 14.69
C LEU A 57 8.18 17.74 13.89
N TYR A 58 7.92 16.44 13.70
CA TYR A 58 8.86 15.52 13.07
C TYR A 58 8.19 14.59 12.07
N ASP A 59 8.57 14.74 10.81
CA ASP A 59 8.23 13.75 9.79
C ASP A 59 9.33 12.68 9.70
N TYR A 60 8.96 11.43 9.99
CA TYR A 60 9.84 10.27 9.94
C TYR A 60 9.50 9.35 8.77
N ALA A 61 10.50 8.60 8.32
CA ALA A 61 10.29 7.40 7.52
C ALA A 61 10.14 6.18 8.43
N PHE A 62 9.15 5.33 8.17
CA PHE A 62 8.96 4.08 8.93
C PHE A 62 9.18 2.90 8.00
N VAL A 63 9.96 1.92 8.46
CA VAL A 63 10.24 0.70 7.70
C VAL A 63 9.12 -0.31 7.93
N PHE A 64 8.53 -0.81 6.85
CA PHE A 64 7.52 -1.88 6.85
C PHE A 64 8.06 -3.13 6.16
N LYS A 65 7.54 -4.29 6.55
CA LYS A 65 7.90 -5.57 5.95
C LYS A 65 6.86 -6.01 4.95
N TYR A 66 7.32 -6.43 3.78
CA TYR A 66 6.47 -6.87 2.68
C TYR A 66 6.91 -8.23 2.16
N LYS A 67 5.92 -8.99 1.69
CA LYS A 67 6.12 -10.16 0.84
C LYS A 67 5.92 -9.79 -0.63
N VAL A 68 6.94 -9.99 -1.44
CA VAL A 68 6.88 -9.80 -2.89
C VAL A 68 5.97 -10.86 -3.51
N LEU A 69 5.01 -10.41 -4.31
CA LEU A 69 4.12 -11.28 -5.08
C LEU A 69 4.48 -11.29 -6.57
N GLU A 70 5.00 -10.17 -7.07
CA GLU A 70 5.39 -9.98 -8.46
C GLU A 70 6.41 -8.85 -8.57
N THR A 71 7.40 -9.02 -9.44
CA THR A 71 8.39 -8.00 -9.80
C THR A 71 8.16 -7.56 -11.24
N HIS A 72 7.90 -6.27 -11.45
CA HIS A 72 7.62 -5.67 -12.76
C HIS A 72 8.85 -4.99 -13.38
N ARG A 73 9.68 -4.36 -12.54
CA ARG A 73 10.92 -3.66 -12.92
C ARG A 73 12.00 -3.88 -11.87
N GLY A 74 13.24 -4.00 -12.33
CA GLY A 74 14.40 -4.33 -11.49
C GLY A 74 14.52 -5.84 -11.26
N ASN A 75 15.62 -6.26 -10.62
CA ASN A 75 15.80 -7.66 -10.22
C ASN A 75 15.74 -7.77 -8.69
N LEU A 76 14.73 -8.50 -8.19
CA LEU A 76 14.55 -8.81 -6.78
C LEU A 76 14.51 -10.31 -6.60
N ASP A 77 15.65 -10.90 -6.26
CA ASP A 77 15.77 -12.34 -5.95
C ASP A 77 15.43 -12.64 -4.48
N THR A 78 14.35 -12.05 -3.96
CA THR A 78 13.89 -12.26 -2.57
C THR A 78 12.37 -12.22 -2.48
N GLU A 79 11.81 -13.08 -1.63
CA GLU A 79 10.39 -13.06 -1.31
C GLU A 79 10.03 -11.98 -0.29
N THR A 80 10.99 -11.49 0.51
CA THR A 80 10.77 -10.50 1.57
C THR A 80 11.59 -9.25 1.30
N ILE A 81 10.94 -8.08 1.41
CA ILE A 81 11.59 -6.77 1.33
C ILE A 81 11.18 -5.88 2.49
N TYR A 82 12.04 -4.92 2.82
CA TYR A 82 11.81 -3.91 3.83
C TYR A 82 11.79 -2.54 3.17
N VAL A 83 10.69 -1.81 3.34
CA VAL A 83 10.41 -0.58 2.60
C VAL A 83 10.12 0.56 3.58
N GLY A 84 10.91 1.62 3.49
CA GLY A 84 10.68 2.87 4.20
C GLY A 84 9.59 3.70 3.53
N HIS A 85 8.59 4.09 4.31
CA HIS A 85 7.54 5.02 3.92
C HIS A 85 7.62 6.31 4.73
N TYR A 86 7.74 7.44 4.05
CA TYR A 86 7.65 8.75 4.68
C TYR A 86 6.24 9.02 5.23
N ASN A 87 6.17 9.46 6.49
CA ASN A 87 4.96 9.84 7.20
C ASN A 87 3.73 8.98 6.83
N PRO A 88 3.73 7.68 7.17
CA PRO A 88 2.74 6.70 6.69
C PRO A 88 1.29 7.00 7.12
N LEU A 89 1.09 7.88 8.10
CA LEU A 89 -0.24 8.31 8.54
C LEU A 89 -0.91 9.27 7.55
N LYS A 90 -0.14 10.01 6.75
CA LYS A 90 -0.66 10.88 5.68
C LYS A 90 -1.08 10.04 4.46
N PRO A 91 -2.19 10.37 3.77
CA PRO A 91 -2.51 9.78 2.47
C PRO A 91 -1.38 10.01 1.46
N ARG A 92 -1.10 9.00 0.62
CA ARG A 92 -0.02 9.09 -0.38
C ARG A 92 -0.20 10.22 -1.39
N GLU A 93 -1.44 10.63 -1.66
CA GLU A 93 -1.75 11.74 -2.57
C GLU A 93 -1.21 13.09 -2.08
N THR A 94 -1.07 13.27 -0.77
CA THR A 94 -0.71 14.56 -0.15
C THR A 94 0.52 14.45 0.77
N VAL A 95 1.27 13.36 0.70
CA VAL A 95 2.39 13.08 1.61
C VAL A 95 3.65 13.86 1.25
N ALA A 96 3.84 14.20 -0.02
CA ALA A 96 5.08 14.82 -0.49
C ALA A 96 5.28 16.22 0.08
N ASP A 97 6.50 16.51 0.49
CA ASP A 97 6.96 17.84 0.86
C ASP A 97 8.42 18.05 0.45
N VAL A 98 8.99 19.18 0.88
CA VAL A 98 10.37 19.57 0.57
C VAL A 98 11.40 18.55 1.08
N ARG A 99 11.12 17.83 2.18
CA ARG A 99 12.05 16.88 2.80
C ARG A 99 12.00 15.51 2.13
N SER A 100 10.83 15.06 1.71
CA SER A 100 10.66 13.76 1.06
C SER A 100 10.99 13.77 -0.42
N GLY A 101 11.00 14.95 -1.05
CA GLY A 101 11.04 15.08 -2.49
C GLY A 101 9.77 14.52 -3.15
N LYS A 102 9.90 14.05 -4.39
CA LYS A 102 8.77 13.58 -5.19
C LYS A 102 8.41 12.14 -4.82
N ILE A 103 7.46 12.00 -3.91
CA ILE A 103 6.82 10.73 -3.56
C ILE A 103 5.30 10.81 -3.70
N GLY A 104 4.59 9.68 -3.70
CA GLY A 104 3.13 9.73 -3.71
C GLY A 104 2.40 8.40 -3.92
N GLY A 105 1.23 8.47 -4.56
CA GLY A 105 0.34 7.34 -4.82
C GLY A 105 -1.10 7.54 -4.36
N ASN A 106 -1.94 6.53 -4.53
CA ASN A 106 -3.37 6.60 -4.23
C ASN A 106 -3.75 6.01 -2.85
N LEU A 107 -2.80 5.36 -2.15
CA LEU A 107 -3.08 4.70 -0.89
C LEU A 107 -3.47 5.70 0.21
N LYS A 108 -4.63 5.48 0.84
CA LYS A 108 -5.16 6.37 1.88
C LYS A 108 -4.64 6.05 3.27
N LYS A 109 -4.45 4.76 3.58
CA LYS A 109 -3.96 4.24 4.87
C LYS A 109 -3.27 2.91 4.63
N PHE A 110 -2.22 2.62 5.38
CA PHE A 110 -1.59 1.30 5.39
C PHE A 110 -2.34 0.36 6.34
N ARG A 111 -2.51 -0.90 5.92
CA ARG A 111 -3.08 -1.98 6.74
C ARG A 111 -2.36 -3.28 6.42
N VAL A 112 -2.02 -4.03 7.47
CA VAL A 112 -1.46 -5.38 7.30
C VAL A 112 -2.45 -6.25 6.52
N GLY A 113 -1.92 -7.02 5.57
CA GLY A 113 -2.68 -7.82 4.62
C GLY A 113 -3.04 -7.08 3.32
N ASP A 114 -2.92 -5.75 3.27
CA ASP A 114 -3.13 -5.00 2.04
C ASP A 114 -2.03 -5.30 1.01
N VAL A 115 -2.42 -5.41 -0.25
CA VAL A 115 -1.51 -5.53 -1.40
C VAL A 115 -1.31 -4.15 -2.02
N HIS A 116 -0.05 -3.82 -2.30
CA HIS A 116 0.37 -2.57 -2.91
C HIS A 116 1.16 -2.82 -4.18
N ARG A 117 1.02 -1.93 -5.17
CA ARG A 117 1.95 -1.79 -6.29
C ARG A 117 2.83 -0.60 -5.99
N MET A 118 4.15 -0.81 -5.99
CA MET A 118 5.11 0.16 -5.48
C MET A 118 6.24 0.39 -6.48
N ALA A 119 6.58 1.65 -6.68
CA ALA A 119 7.83 2.10 -7.27
C ALA A 119 8.81 2.43 -6.13
N MET A 120 10.05 1.95 -6.22
CA MET A 120 11.03 2.08 -5.14
C MET A 120 12.44 2.38 -5.65
N ASP A 121 13.23 3.01 -4.80
CA ASP A 121 14.67 3.18 -4.93
C ASP A 121 15.42 2.58 -3.74
N VAL A 122 16.74 2.45 -3.84
CA VAL A 122 17.58 1.82 -2.81
C VAL A 122 19.01 2.36 -2.95
N PRO A 123 19.76 2.51 -1.85
CA PRO A 123 19.35 2.33 -0.45
C PRO A 123 18.65 3.58 0.11
N ILE A 124 17.83 3.40 1.15
CA ILE A 124 17.00 4.46 1.73
C ILE A 124 17.81 5.69 2.19
N ASP A 125 19.02 5.50 2.69
CA ASP A 125 19.91 6.56 3.20
C ASP A 125 20.48 7.46 2.11
N GLU A 126 20.49 7.00 0.86
CA GLU A 126 20.78 7.84 -0.31
C GLU A 126 19.55 8.66 -0.77
N GLN A 127 18.34 8.24 -0.39
CA GLN A 127 17.08 8.87 -0.81
C GLN A 127 16.50 9.82 0.23
N PHE A 128 16.74 9.56 1.52
CA PHE A 128 16.16 10.32 2.62
C PHE A 128 17.15 10.48 3.78
N MET A 129 17.56 11.72 4.04
CA MET A 129 18.51 12.07 5.10
C MET A 129 17.85 12.37 6.46
N GLY A 130 16.53 12.18 6.58
CA GLY A 130 15.79 12.44 7.81
C GLY A 130 15.81 11.25 8.78
N GLY A 131 14.98 11.33 9.82
CA GLY A 131 14.87 10.26 10.81
C GLY A 131 14.19 9.01 10.23
N ILE A 132 14.87 7.87 10.30
CA ILE A 132 14.35 6.57 9.87
C ILE A 132 14.05 5.73 11.11
N VAL A 133 12.77 5.40 11.31
CA VAL A 133 12.29 4.48 12.34
C VAL A 133 12.33 3.06 11.77
N ASN A 134 13.44 2.38 11.98
CA ASN A 134 13.58 0.96 11.67
C ASN A 134 13.42 0.12 12.95
N ARG A 135 12.32 -0.63 13.07
CA ARG A 135 12.06 -1.55 14.19
C ARG A 135 12.55 -3.00 13.94
N TYR A 136 13.18 -3.23 12.80
CA TYR A 136 13.77 -4.51 12.39
C TYR A 136 15.31 -4.51 12.54
N PHE A 137 15.88 -3.53 13.26
CA PHE A 137 17.33 -3.34 13.38
C PHE A 137 18.07 -4.57 13.95
N GLU A 138 17.44 -5.34 14.84
CA GLU A 138 18.02 -6.56 15.42
C GLU A 138 18.11 -7.72 14.41
N GLU A 139 17.37 -7.64 13.31
CA GLU A 139 17.30 -8.67 12.28
C GLU A 139 18.35 -8.44 11.17
N ASN A 140 19.22 -7.42 11.30
CA ASN A 140 20.24 -7.03 10.32
C ASN A 140 19.68 -6.87 8.89
N VAL A 141 18.45 -6.35 8.77
CA VAL A 141 17.76 -6.25 7.49
C VAL A 141 18.44 -5.21 6.60
N SER A 142 18.91 -5.65 5.44
CA SER A 142 19.53 -4.82 4.42
C SER A 142 19.41 -5.50 3.05
N PRO A 143 19.16 -4.76 1.96
CA PRO A 143 18.95 -3.31 1.94
C PRO A 143 17.54 -2.92 2.40
N ILE A 144 17.37 -1.64 2.74
CA ILE A 144 16.05 -1.02 2.96
C ILE A 144 15.74 -0.16 1.75
N TYR A 145 14.60 -0.43 1.13
CA TYR A 145 14.11 0.31 -0.03
C TYR A 145 13.40 1.59 0.43
N TRP A 146 13.38 2.60 -0.43
CA TRP A 146 12.61 3.83 -0.29
C TRP A 146 11.38 3.78 -1.19
N ALA A 147 10.18 3.94 -0.62
CA ALA A 147 8.95 4.01 -1.40
C ALA A 147 8.81 5.36 -2.10
N VAL A 148 8.83 5.35 -3.43
CA VAL A 148 8.65 6.53 -4.27
C VAL A 148 7.18 6.71 -4.63
N TRP A 149 6.51 5.65 -5.07
CA TRP A 149 5.08 5.67 -5.36
C TRP A 149 4.41 4.43 -4.79
N THR A 150 3.22 4.56 -4.19
CA THR A 150 2.54 3.44 -3.53
C THR A 150 1.03 3.48 -3.77
N ASN A 151 0.54 2.52 -4.55
CA ASN A 151 -0.86 2.38 -4.89
C ASN A 151 -1.47 1.14 -4.24
N ARG A 152 -2.76 1.21 -3.89
CA ARG A 152 -3.53 0.05 -3.44
C ARG A 152 -3.86 -0.84 -4.63
N VAL A 153 -3.74 -2.15 -4.44
CA VAL A 153 -4.22 -3.18 -5.37
C VAL A 153 -5.50 -3.79 -4.82
N ILE A 154 -6.55 -3.84 -5.64
CA ILE A 154 -7.82 -4.51 -5.36
C ILE A 154 -7.86 -5.77 -6.21
N ARG A 155 -7.89 -6.94 -5.57
CA ARG A 155 -7.99 -8.24 -6.25
C ARG A 155 -9.42 -8.76 -6.21
#